data_AF-A0A8K0SDM0-F1
#
_entry.id   AF-A0A8K0SDM0-F1
#
_cell.length_a   1.000
_cell.length_b   1.000
_cell.length_c   1.000
_cell.angle_alpha   90.00
_cell.angle_beta   90.00
_cell.angle_gamma   90.00
#
_symmetry.space_group_name_H-M   'P 1'
#
loop_
_entity.id
_entity.type
_entity.pdbx_description
1 polymer ?
#
loop_
_entity_poly.entity_id
_entity_poly.type
_entity_poly.pdbx_seq_one_letter_code
_entity_poly.pdbx_strand_id
1 'polypeptide(L)'
;MFPYPPPYFFPPGHPGAHPGQATDQQSSPKDTPTTPQSPSQDVQSSSSQPQTVVSPGQGYYPYAVAGHGFLSEPPHCYAPFTAEFRANNVPPPKFDLTLGYKRKVALDAAASSPHSDVGSTQSLVAGHQGTPGSNYETYIPKPPSSEIQAQRSGKLNALTNTPTGLPTLAMAMDPQNFPFVEGARQMNVRNYGVVKLRNIPFATKRSEVIAFLGRNSKILNDSDEPVHIIMERVTSKTMDAYVEFTTLEDAMKAVERHHLNSQTGRLSRLGDRPVEVELSSQASLMKDLFPLATGMRWDGATPEFKPFNHNEPWENFKGFISEEEMTMLVKHVEVPHRSPFSKQCPQRPFECLISTLKKFPWYVTDRITISQRRAVFEATCDLLRLLSGSIYRNSDPINLNTQLYKRVIASAMSCPGFSPMMKDGIAYIVNMSGLEQRSFGQPRFAECWRHQYALAPKPGIPLDVLEWYIAIIREQSHRDVMGRPLSKRTVVQEKGEATDMYWGYFWAEVGYSMGPQFDTMTLAQAAYAELTAVERILGRVFSG
;
A
#
# COMPACT_ATOMS: atom_id res chain seq x y z
N MET A 1 -44.94 -3.24 39.86
CA MET A 1 -44.88 -4.53 40.58
C MET A 1 -43.40 -4.85 40.73
N PHE A 2 -42.85 -4.53 41.90
CA PHE A 2 -41.47 -4.80 42.34
C PHE A 2 -41.35 -6.27 42.85
N PRO A 3 -40.17 -6.82 43.23
CA PRO A 3 -38.84 -6.19 43.33
C PRO A 3 -37.61 -7.01 42.84
N TYR A 4 -36.54 -6.23 42.65
CA TYR A 4 -35.09 -6.47 42.78
C TYR A 4 -34.62 -7.39 43.95
N PRO A 5 -33.35 -7.87 43.97
CA PRO A 5 -32.23 -7.04 44.49
C PRO A 5 -30.92 -7.06 43.64
N PRO A 6 -30.15 -5.95 43.63
CA PRO A 6 -28.72 -5.88 43.36
C PRO A 6 -27.95 -5.67 44.71
N PRO A 7 -26.77 -5.02 44.75
CA PRO A 7 -25.42 -5.55 44.58
C PRO A 7 -24.58 -5.47 45.88
N TYR A 8 -23.40 -6.10 45.93
CA TYR A 8 -22.41 -5.85 46.99
C TYR A 8 -21.37 -4.83 46.54
N PHE A 9 -21.31 -3.72 47.28
CA PHE A 9 -20.27 -2.70 47.32
C PHE A 9 -19.81 -2.63 48.78
N PHE A 10 -18.50 -2.69 49.08
CA PHE A 10 -17.90 -1.92 50.19
C PHE A 10 -16.43 -1.59 49.87
N PRO A 11 -15.90 -0.44 50.38
CA PRO A 11 -14.76 0.28 49.81
C PRO A 11 -13.54 0.33 50.79
N PRO A 12 -12.70 1.40 50.89
CA PRO A 12 -11.24 1.30 50.84
C PRO A 12 -10.54 1.46 52.21
N GLY A 13 -9.23 1.16 52.27
CA GLY A 13 -8.39 1.43 53.46
C GLY A 13 -6.92 1.67 53.13
N HIS A 14 -6.48 2.92 53.26
CA HIS A 14 -5.13 3.36 53.69
C HIS A 14 -5.28 3.86 55.16
N PRO A 15 -4.24 4.12 56.00
CA PRO A 15 -2.82 4.40 55.72
C PRO A 15 -1.79 3.81 56.75
N GLY A 16 -0.48 4.11 56.58
CA GLY A 16 0.59 4.00 57.60
C GLY A 16 1.93 3.49 57.00
N ALA A 17 2.94 4.29 56.66
CA ALA A 17 3.86 5.13 57.46
C ALA A 17 4.97 4.37 58.25
N HIS A 18 6.15 4.22 57.61
CA HIS A 18 7.58 4.36 58.08
C HIS A 18 8.07 3.70 59.41
N PRO A 19 9.39 3.67 59.77
CA PRO A 19 10.67 4.05 59.10
C PRO A 19 11.88 3.05 59.30
N GLY A 20 13.06 3.39 58.75
CA GLY A 20 14.41 2.97 59.24
C GLY A 20 15.38 2.50 58.13
N GLN A 21 16.31 3.30 57.57
CA GLN A 21 17.67 3.69 58.06
C GLN A 21 18.54 2.50 58.52
N ALA A 22 19.83 2.31 58.18
CA ALA A 22 20.85 3.10 57.50
C ALA A 22 22.14 2.24 57.27
N THR A 23 23.11 2.79 56.51
CA THR A 23 24.60 2.61 56.60
C THR A 23 25.20 1.22 56.24
N ASP A 24 26.38 1.03 55.63
CA ASP A 24 27.51 1.89 55.24
C ASP A 24 28.52 1.09 54.36
N GLN A 25 29.43 1.83 53.69
CA GLN A 25 30.85 1.53 53.39
C GLN A 25 31.23 0.42 52.37
N GLN A 26 31.83 0.78 51.21
CA GLN A 26 33.27 1.06 50.93
C GLN A 26 34.14 -0.20 50.74
N SER A 27 34.64 -0.42 49.52
CA SER A 27 36.08 -0.57 49.18
C SER A 27 36.29 -1.23 47.80
N SER A 28 37.07 -0.55 46.94
CA SER A 28 37.84 -1.15 45.83
C SER A 28 39.16 -1.72 46.39
N PRO A 29 39.92 -2.55 45.64
CA PRO A 29 40.89 -1.98 44.71
C PRO A 29 41.16 -2.77 43.40
N LYS A 30 41.81 -2.02 42.51
CA LYS A 30 42.59 -2.29 41.28
C LYS A 30 43.14 -3.71 41.07
N ASP A 31 43.19 -4.15 39.80
CA ASP A 31 44.47 -4.36 39.08
C ASP A 31 44.27 -4.72 37.58
N THR A 32 45.12 -4.10 36.75
CA THR A 32 45.51 -4.47 35.36
C THR A 32 47.04 -4.61 35.43
N PRO A 33 47.73 -5.46 34.63
CA PRO A 33 47.82 -5.39 33.16
C PRO A 33 47.88 -6.81 32.53
N THR A 34 47.98 -7.12 31.23
CA THR A 34 49.01 -6.75 30.24
C THR A 34 48.70 -7.50 28.93
N THR A 35 48.93 -6.86 27.78
CA THR A 35 49.01 -7.46 26.43
C THR A 35 50.36 -8.18 26.24
N PRO A 36 50.46 -9.17 25.33
CA PRO A 36 51.42 -9.03 24.21
C PRO A 36 50.82 -9.52 22.88
N GLN A 37 50.87 -8.70 21.82
CA GLN A 37 51.84 -8.74 20.72
C GLN A 37 51.87 -10.05 19.90
N SER A 38 51.53 -9.88 18.62
CA SER A 38 51.72 -10.79 17.49
C SER A 38 53.18 -11.21 17.28
N PRO A 39 53.40 -12.22 16.41
CA PRO A 39 54.31 -11.95 15.30
C PRO A 39 53.74 -12.40 13.95
N SER A 40 54.07 -11.60 12.94
CA SER A 40 53.95 -11.82 11.50
C SER A 40 54.80 -13.00 11.04
N GLN A 41 54.38 -13.68 9.96
CA GLN A 41 55.31 -14.16 8.93
C GLN A 41 54.57 -14.45 7.60
N ASP A 42 55.06 -13.79 6.55
CA ASP A 42 54.81 -14.03 5.13
C ASP A 42 55.35 -15.40 4.67
N VAL A 43 54.63 -16.10 3.77
CA VAL A 43 55.23 -16.84 2.63
C VAL A 43 54.21 -16.94 1.46
N GLN A 44 54.53 -16.19 0.40
CA GLN A 44 54.49 -16.50 -1.04
C GLN A 44 53.56 -17.59 -1.65
N SER A 45 52.72 -17.10 -2.57
CA SER A 45 52.46 -17.54 -3.96
C SER A 45 52.26 -19.04 -4.30
N SER A 46 51.09 -19.34 -4.88
CA SER A 46 51.04 -20.08 -6.14
C SER A 46 49.76 -19.79 -6.92
N SER A 47 49.97 -19.49 -8.19
CA SER A 47 49.01 -19.25 -9.26
C SER A 47 48.28 -20.52 -9.68
N SER A 48 46.97 -20.44 -9.94
CA SER A 48 46.29 -21.31 -10.90
C SER A 48 44.97 -20.67 -11.35
N GLN A 49 44.93 -20.23 -12.60
CA GLN A 49 43.69 -20.09 -13.38
C GLN A 49 43.13 -21.51 -13.67
N PRO A 50 41.83 -21.65 -13.95
CA PRO A 50 41.44 -21.69 -15.36
C PRO A 50 40.10 -21.00 -15.72
N GLN A 51 40.14 -20.38 -16.90
CA GLN A 51 39.13 -20.42 -17.97
C GLN A 51 37.73 -19.80 -17.73
N THR A 52 37.62 -18.54 -18.13
CA THR A 52 36.37 -17.88 -18.53
C THR A 52 35.90 -18.38 -19.90
N VAL A 53 34.72 -19.00 -19.91
CA VAL A 53 33.91 -19.21 -21.12
C VAL A 53 33.14 -17.93 -21.43
N VAL A 54 33.35 -17.42 -22.64
CA VAL A 54 32.69 -16.24 -23.21
C VAL A 54 31.32 -16.65 -23.74
N SER A 55 30.27 -15.88 -23.41
CA SER A 55 29.11 -15.69 -24.30
C SER A 55 28.39 -14.37 -24.00
N PRO A 56 27.78 -13.76 -25.03
CA PRO A 56 27.68 -12.31 -25.17
C PRO A 56 26.27 -11.78 -24.89
N GLY A 57 26.19 -10.54 -24.43
CA GLY A 57 24.90 -9.85 -24.25
C GLY A 57 25.03 -8.49 -23.57
N GLN A 58 26.01 -7.67 -23.97
CA GLN A 58 26.04 -6.25 -23.62
C GLN A 58 25.02 -5.50 -24.47
N GLY A 59 23.86 -5.21 -23.88
CA GLY A 59 22.93 -4.19 -24.37
C GLY A 59 23.34 -2.82 -23.82
N TYR A 60 23.60 -1.90 -24.73
CA TYR A 60 23.98 -0.51 -24.52
C TYR A 60 23.06 0.25 -23.54
N TYR A 61 23.67 0.94 -22.58
CA TYR A 61 23.09 2.10 -21.91
C TYR A 61 23.38 3.36 -22.73
N PRO A 62 22.39 4.26 -22.91
CA PRO A 62 22.73 5.67 -22.99
C PRO A 62 21.87 6.55 -22.07
N TYR A 63 22.59 7.27 -21.19
CA TYR A 63 22.36 8.64 -20.67
C TYR A 63 21.06 8.96 -19.90
N ALA A 64 21.01 9.97 -19.04
CA ALA A 64 21.90 10.61 -18.07
C ALA A 64 21.01 11.65 -17.39
N VAL A 65 21.24 11.85 -16.10
CA VAL A 65 20.55 12.84 -15.28
C VAL A 65 20.90 14.25 -15.77
N ALA A 66 19.89 15.05 -16.08
CA ALA A 66 20.02 16.49 -16.20
C ALA A 66 18.73 17.19 -15.74
N GLY A 67 18.86 18.12 -14.79
CA GLY A 67 17.94 19.24 -14.61
C GLY A 67 16.80 19.05 -13.62
N HIS A 68 16.92 19.68 -12.45
CA HIS A 68 15.79 20.01 -11.58
C HIS A 68 14.67 20.72 -12.36
N GLY A 69 13.52 20.06 -12.45
CA GLY A 69 12.26 20.60 -12.95
C GLY A 69 11.14 19.66 -12.50
N PHE A 70 10.05 20.23 -12.01
CA PHE A 70 8.86 19.55 -11.50
C PHE A 70 8.54 18.26 -12.26
N LEU A 71 8.70 17.10 -11.59
CA LEU A 71 8.25 15.82 -12.13
C LEU A 71 6.71 15.86 -12.20
N SER A 72 6.19 16.02 -13.41
CA SER A 72 4.83 15.59 -13.73
C SER A 72 4.74 14.10 -13.41
N GLU A 73 3.87 13.77 -12.46
CA GLU A 73 3.50 12.43 -12.08
C GLU A 73 3.18 11.58 -13.33
N PRO A 74 3.67 10.33 -13.43
CA PRO A 74 3.40 9.52 -14.62
C PRO A 74 1.88 9.33 -14.78
N PRO A 75 1.36 9.32 -16.02
CA PRO A 75 -0.06 9.15 -16.33
C PRO A 75 -0.61 7.76 -15.97
N HIS A 76 0.11 6.98 -15.15
CA HIS A 76 -0.18 5.63 -14.69
C HIS A 76 -0.56 5.55 -13.20
N CYS A 77 -0.70 6.66 -12.47
CA CYS A 77 -0.94 6.62 -11.02
C CYS A 77 -2.33 7.07 -10.56
N TYR A 78 -3.16 7.63 -11.44
CA TYR A 78 -4.56 7.96 -11.11
C TYR A 78 -5.43 8.15 -12.35
N ALA A 79 -6.76 8.13 -12.17
CA ALA A 79 -7.70 8.81 -13.07
C ALA A 79 -7.30 10.30 -13.20
N PRO A 80 -7.69 11.02 -14.28
CA PRO A 80 -7.26 12.41 -14.48
C PRO A 80 -7.49 13.29 -13.23
N PHE A 81 -6.49 14.11 -12.90
CA PHE A 81 -6.51 15.09 -11.82
C PHE A 81 -7.78 15.96 -11.87
N THR A 82 -8.42 16.13 -10.71
CA THR A 82 -9.69 16.86 -10.54
C THR A 82 -9.54 18.20 -9.83
N ALA A 83 -8.36 18.82 -9.90
CA ALA A 83 -8.17 20.20 -9.45
C ALA A 83 -7.84 21.08 -10.66
N GLU A 84 -8.85 21.75 -11.22
CA GLU A 84 -8.59 23.10 -11.72
C GLU A 84 -8.14 23.92 -10.50
N PHE A 85 -6.95 24.50 -10.59
CA PHE A 85 -6.21 25.23 -9.54
C PHE A 85 -5.47 24.38 -8.49
N ARG A 86 -4.20 24.07 -8.78
CA ARG A 86 -3.17 24.27 -7.76
C ARG A 86 -3.08 25.78 -7.50
N ALA A 87 -3.25 26.20 -6.25
CA ALA A 87 -2.74 27.50 -5.82
C ALA A 87 -1.22 27.48 -6.07
N ASN A 88 -0.78 28.19 -7.10
CA ASN A 88 0.63 28.45 -7.32
C ASN A 88 1.16 29.16 -6.08
N ASN A 89 1.94 28.47 -5.24
CA ASN A 89 2.78 29.08 -4.23
C ASN A 89 3.95 29.80 -4.90
N VAL A 90 3.63 30.75 -5.79
CA VAL A 90 4.56 31.76 -6.26
C VAL A 90 4.49 32.87 -5.21
N PRO A 91 5.61 33.26 -4.56
CA PRO A 91 5.61 34.40 -3.66
C PRO A 91 5.08 35.62 -4.44
N PRO A 92 4.32 36.53 -3.78
CA PRO A 92 3.69 37.64 -4.48
C PRO A 92 4.72 38.43 -5.30
N PRO A 93 4.39 38.83 -6.54
CA PRO A 93 5.34 39.53 -7.39
C PRO A 93 5.78 40.82 -6.71
N LYS A 94 7.09 41.07 -6.68
CA LYS A 94 7.63 42.35 -6.26
C LYS A 94 7.05 43.43 -7.18
N PHE A 95 6.42 44.44 -6.58
CA PHE A 95 6.01 45.65 -7.29
C PHE A 95 7.25 46.31 -7.89
N ASP A 96 7.37 46.27 -9.21
CA ASP A 96 8.28 47.12 -9.95
C ASP A 96 7.46 48.20 -10.66
N LEU A 97 7.64 49.45 -10.23
CA LEU A 97 6.95 50.63 -10.76
C LEU A 97 7.65 51.20 -12.01
N THR A 98 8.46 50.41 -12.70
CA THR A 98 9.14 50.85 -13.91
C THR A 98 8.84 49.93 -15.08
N LEU A 99 7.80 50.26 -15.86
CA LEU A 99 7.75 50.11 -17.32
C LEU A 99 6.35 50.41 -17.83
N GLY A 100 6.14 51.69 -18.14
CA GLY A 100 5.13 52.08 -19.10
C GLY A 100 5.58 51.76 -20.53
N TYR A 101 4.56 51.64 -21.38
CA TYR A 101 4.57 51.97 -22.81
C TYR A 101 4.75 50.84 -23.86
N LYS A 102 3.76 50.84 -24.78
CA LYS A 102 3.64 50.24 -26.14
C LYS A 102 3.32 48.74 -26.23
N ARG A 103 2.63 48.20 -27.25
CA ARG A 103 1.52 48.55 -28.19
C ARG A 103 1.41 47.30 -29.10
N LYS A 104 0.18 46.86 -29.40
CA LYS A 104 -0.21 45.86 -30.42
C LYS A 104 0.62 45.90 -31.71
N VAL A 105 0.91 44.73 -32.31
CA VAL A 105 0.68 44.39 -33.74
C VAL A 105 0.60 42.84 -33.90
N ALA A 106 -0.28 42.37 -34.79
CA ALA A 106 -0.45 40.99 -35.28
C ALA A 106 0.23 40.79 -36.65
N LEU A 107 0.61 39.56 -37.04
CA LEU A 107 0.33 38.93 -38.35
C LEU A 107 1.17 37.67 -38.64
N ASP A 108 0.47 36.73 -39.25
CA ASP A 108 0.79 35.51 -40.01
C ASP A 108 2.16 35.37 -40.72
N ALA A 109 2.62 34.12 -40.86
CA ALA A 109 3.11 33.57 -42.14
C ALA A 109 3.21 32.02 -42.13
N ALA A 110 2.87 31.46 -43.29
CA ALA A 110 2.74 30.07 -43.70
C ALA A 110 4.02 29.22 -43.74
N ALA A 111 3.87 27.88 -43.78
CA ALA A 111 4.52 27.02 -44.76
C ALA A 111 3.89 25.61 -44.81
N SER A 112 3.80 25.08 -46.03
CA SER A 112 3.06 23.90 -46.47
C SER A 112 3.99 22.81 -47.02
N SER A 113 3.75 21.54 -46.60
CA SER A 113 4.03 20.23 -47.27
C SER A 113 5.48 19.84 -47.66
N PRO A 114 5.83 18.54 -47.95
CA PRO A 114 4.98 17.42 -48.41
C PRO A 114 5.28 15.99 -47.85
N HIS A 115 4.42 15.07 -48.29
CA HIS A 115 4.32 13.61 -48.11
C HIS A 115 5.60 12.74 -48.21
N SER A 116 5.58 11.61 -47.48
CA SER A 116 6.01 10.31 -48.01
C SER A 116 5.29 9.13 -47.30
N ASP A 117 4.63 8.31 -48.12
CA ASP A 117 4.04 7.00 -47.83
C ASP A 117 5.09 5.96 -47.42
N VAL A 118 4.78 5.08 -46.45
CA VAL A 118 5.03 3.62 -46.52
C VAL A 118 4.12 2.87 -45.51
N GLY A 119 3.32 1.91 -46.00
CA GLY A 119 3.17 0.61 -45.31
C GLY A 119 1.89 0.29 -44.55
N SER A 120 0.73 0.29 -45.22
CA SER A 120 -0.50 -0.33 -44.71
C SER A 120 -0.40 -1.87 -44.68
N THR A 121 -0.52 -2.48 -43.50
CA THR A 121 -0.88 -3.90 -43.35
C THR A 121 -2.38 -4.02 -43.12
N GLN A 122 -3.02 -4.72 -44.06
CA GLN A 122 -4.45 -4.98 -44.14
C GLN A 122 -4.92 -5.81 -42.94
N SER A 123 -6.02 -5.39 -42.31
CA SER A 123 -6.88 -6.29 -41.53
C SER A 123 -8.30 -6.20 -42.10
N LEU A 124 -8.81 -7.38 -42.47
CA LEU A 124 -10.03 -7.60 -43.23
C LEU A 124 -11.26 -7.24 -42.41
N VAL A 125 -11.94 -6.15 -42.78
CA VAL A 125 -13.32 -5.87 -42.34
C VAL A 125 -14.22 -6.04 -43.56
N ALA A 126 -14.95 -7.16 -43.61
CA ALA A 126 -16.00 -7.38 -44.59
C ALA A 126 -17.20 -6.50 -44.25
N GLY A 127 -17.35 -5.39 -44.98
CA GLY A 127 -18.55 -4.56 -44.93
C GLY A 127 -19.72 -5.28 -45.61
N HIS A 128 -20.82 -5.46 -44.88
CA HIS A 128 -22.13 -5.71 -45.48
C HIS A 128 -22.94 -4.41 -45.40
N GLN A 129 -23.30 -3.87 -46.57
CA GLN A 129 -24.34 -2.87 -46.71
C GLN A 129 -25.69 -3.52 -46.42
N GLY A 130 -26.47 -2.95 -45.51
CA GLY A 130 -27.83 -3.36 -45.18
C GLY A 130 -28.65 -2.18 -44.69
N THR A 131 -29.80 -2.00 -45.31
CA THR A 131 -30.82 -0.95 -45.13
C THR A 131 -31.40 -0.84 -43.70
N PRO A 132 -31.95 0.33 -43.31
CA PRO A 132 -32.45 0.55 -41.95
C PRO A 132 -33.86 -0.05 -41.80
N GLY A 133 -33.92 -1.26 -41.24
CA GLY A 133 -35.15 -1.91 -40.80
C GLY A 133 -35.03 -2.29 -39.33
N SER A 134 -35.95 -1.80 -38.51
CA SER A 134 -36.11 -2.12 -37.10
C SER A 134 -36.26 -3.61 -36.85
N ASN A 135 -35.19 -4.26 -36.40
CA ASN A 135 -35.22 -5.52 -35.67
C ASN A 135 -34.17 -5.43 -34.55
N TYR A 136 -34.65 -5.28 -33.32
CA TYR A 136 -33.86 -5.59 -32.12
C TYR A 136 -33.76 -7.12 -32.05
N GLU A 137 -32.91 -7.71 -32.89
CA GLU A 137 -32.49 -9.09 -32.71
C GLU A 137 -31.63 -9.15 -31.44
N THR A 138 -32.15 -9.83 -30.42
CA THR A 138 -31.39 -10.25 -29.26
C THR A 138 -30.17 -11.00 -29.78
N TYR A 139 -28.98 -10.42 -29.63
CA TYR A 139 -27.73 -11.10 -29.96
C TYR A 139 -27.61 -12.33 -29.07
N ILE A 140 -27.95 -13.51 -29.59
CA ILE A 140 -27.73 -14.78 -28.91
C ILE A 140 -26.27 -15.15 -29.18
N PRO A 141 -25.37 -15.08 -28.19
CA PRO A 141 -23.99 -15.50 -28.39
C PRO A 141 -23.99 -17.00 -28.74
N LYS A 142 -23.44 -17.33 -29.92
CA LYS A 142 -23.23 -18.73 -30.31
C LYS A 142 -22.33 -19.40 -29.27
N PRO A 143 -22.61 -20.67 -28.89
CA PRO A 143 -21.73 -21.38 -27.97
C PRO A 143 -20.31 -21.43 -28.53
N PRO A 144 -19.28 -21.27 -27.68
CA PRO A 144 -17.89 -21.26 -28.11
C PRO A 144 -17.53 -22.56 -28.83
N SER A 145 -16.69 -22.48 -29.87
CA SER A 145 -16.19 -23.68 -30.56
C SER A 145 -15.44 -24.60 -29.59
N SER A 146 -15.36 -25.90 -29.92
CA SER A 146 -14.64 -26.90 -29.11
C SER A 146 -13.18 -26.50 -28.85
N GLU A 147 -12.52 -25.90 -29.83
CA GLU A 147 -11.16 -25.36 -29.72
C GLU A 147 -11.07 -24.23 -28.70
N ILE A 148 -12.03 -23.31 -28.69
CA ILE A 148 -12.09 -22.21 -27.73
C ILE A 148 -12.39 -22.74 -26.32
N GLN A 149 -13.30 -23.71 -26.20
CA GLN A 149 -13.63 -24.34 -24.91
C GLN A 149 -12.41 -25.04 -24.29
N ALA A 150 -11.57 -25.68 -25.12
CA ALA A 150 -10.34 -26.35 -24.65
C ALA A 150 -9.30 -25.38 -24.07
N GLN A 151 -9.34 -24.09 -24.47
CA GLN A 151 -8.42 -23.05 -23.97
C GLN A 151 -8.95 -22.31 -22.73
N ARG A 152 -10.22 -22.51 -22.37
CA ARG A 152 -10.87 -21.87 -21.23
C ARG A 152 -10.71 -22.70 -19.96
N SER A 153 -10.78 -22.03 -18.82
CA SER A 153 -10.93 -22.69 -17.53
C SER A 153 -12.24 -23.46 -17.48
N GLY A 154 -12.25 -24.58 -16.74
CA GLY A 154 -13.47 -25.35 -16.51
C GLY A 154 -14.58 -24.53 -15.88
N LYS A 155 -14.22 -23.49 -15.11
CA LYS A 155 -15.16 -22.56 -14.49
C LYS A 155 -15.85 -21.66 -15.50
N LEU A 156 -15.12 -21.07 -16.44
CA LEU A 156 -15.74 -20.27 -17.51
C LEU A 156 -16.61 -21.13 -18.42
N ASN A 157 -16.16 -22.35 -18.74
CA ASN A 157 -16.96 -23.31 -19.49
C ASN A 157 -18.27 -23.63 -18.75
N ALA A 158 -18.22 -23.93 -17.44
CA ALA A 158 -19.43 -24.19 -16.66
C ALA A 158 -20.38 -22.99 -16.60
N LEU A 159 -19.84 -21.77 -16.43
CA LEU A 159 -20.63 -20.54 -16.34
C LEU A 159 -21.35 -20.20 -17.64
N THR A 160 -20.74 -20.51 -18.79
CA THR A 160 -21.28 -20.22 -20.12
C THR A 160 -21.99 -21.41 -20.77
N ASN A 161 -22.05 -22.56 -20.09
CA ASN A 161 -22.73 -23.76 -20.56
C ASN A 161 -24.25 -23.67 -20.34
N THR A 162 -24.88 -22.69 -21.00
CA THR A 162 -26.33 -22.49 -21.00
C THR A 162 -26.85 -22.47 -22.44
N PRO A 163 -28.15 -22.69 -22.68
CA PRO A 163 -28.72 -22.66 -24.03
C PRO A 163 -28.51 -21.32 -24.76
N THR A 164 -28.40 -20.22 -24.02
CA THR A 164 -28.19 -18.87 -24.55
C THR A 164 -26.72 -18.46 -24.58
N GLY A 165 -25.80 -19.30 -24.06
CA GLY A 165 -24.38 -18.96 -23.88
C GLY A 165 -24.11 -17.96 -22.75
N LEU A 166 -25.14 -17.52 -22.02
CA LEU A 166 -25.06 -16.59 -20.89
C LEU A 166 -25.67 -17.22 -19.61
N PRO A 167 -25.04 -17.04 -18.44
CA PRO A 167 -25.64 -17.48 -17.17
C PRO A 167 -26.88 -16.65 -16.82
N THR A 168 -27.70 -17.17 -15.90
CA THR A 168 -28.72 -16.34 -15.24
C THR A 168 -28.06 -15.32 -14.32
N LEU A 169 -28.75 -14.22 -14.01
CA LEU A 169 -28.25 -13.20 -13.06
C LEU A 169 -27.88 -13.83 -11.71
N ALA A 170 -28.72 -14.74 -11.19
CA ALA A 170 -28.47 -15.44 -9.94
C ALA A 170 -27.18 -16.28 -10.00
N MET A 171 -26.93 -16.99 -11.09
CA MET A 171 -25.69 -17.75 -11.29
C MET A 171 -24.46 -16.86 -11.43
N ALA A 172 -24.58 -15.71 -12.10
CA ALA A 172 -23.48 -14.77 -12.30
C ALA A 172 -23.10 -14.03 -11.00
N MET A 173 -24.10 -13.67 -10.20
CA MET A 173 -23.91 -12.98 -8.92
C MET A 173 -23.63 -13.95 -7.75
N ASP A 174 -23.70 -15.27 -7.98
CA ASP A 174 -23.37 -16.26 -6.96
C ASP A 174 -21.92 -16.03 -6.46
N PRO A 175 -21.67 -15.99 -5.14
CA PRO A 175 -20.34 -15.75 -4.58
C PRO A 175 -19.27 -16.71 -5.10
N GLN A 176 -19.63 -17.93 -5.53
CA GLN A 176 -18.68 -18.85 -6.15
C GLN A 176 -18.24 -18.38 -7.53
N ASN A 177 -19.10 -17.74 -8.32
CA ASN A 177 -18.80 -17.33 -9.70
C ASN A 177 -18.35 -15.87 -9.82
N PHE A 178 -18.87 -14.99 -8.95
CA PHE A 178 -18.61 -13.56 -9.00
C PHE A 178 -17.12 -13.24 -8.74
N PRO A 179 -16.43 -12.53 -9.67
CA PRO A 179 -14.97 -12.45 -9.65
C PRO A 179 -14.43 -11.23 -8.88
N PHE A 180 -15.29 -10.37 -8.35
CA PHE A 180 -14.88 -9.13 -7.69
C PHE A 180 -15.13 -9.20 -6.19
N VAL A 181 -14.26 -8.54 -5.42
CA VAL A 181 -14.39 -8.36 -3.97
C VAL A 181 -13.99 -6.94 -3.59
N GLU A 182 -14.44 -6.48 -2.42
CA GLU A 182 -13.87 -5.30 -1.77
C GLU A 182 -12.49 -5.67 -1.22
N GLY A 183 -11.41 -5.27 -1.88
CA GLY A 183 -10.05 -5.77 -1.61
C GLY A 183 -9.59 -5.53 -0.18
N ALA A 184 -9.78 -4.30 0.31
CA ALA A 184 -9.39 -3.89 1.66
C ALA A 184 -10.14 -4.67 2.77
N ARG A 185 -11.42 -5.00 2.53
CA ARG A 185 -12.26 -5.80 3.43
C ARG A 185 -11.75 -7.23 3.63
N GLN A 186 -11.03 -7.78 2.66
CA GLN A 186 -10.53 -9.17 2.71
C GLN A 186 -9.33 -9.36 3.65
N MET A 187 -8.81 -8.30 4.27
CA MET A 187 -7.69 -8.39 5.19
C MET A 187 -8.03 -9.30 6.38
N ASN A 188 -7.20 -10.33 6.60
CA ASN A 188 -7.34 -11.22 7.75
C ASN A 188 -6.70 -10.59 8.98
N VAL A 189 -7.52 -10.33 10.00
CA VAL A 189 -7.09 -9.76 11.28
C VAL A 189 -6.67 -10.88 12.20
N ARG A 190 -5.46 -10.80 12.74
CA ARG A 190 -4.91 -11.80 13.66
C ARG A 190 -4.27 -11.14 14.86
N ASN A 191 -4.49 -11.75 16.03
CA ASN A 191 -3.80 -11.41 17.26
C ASN A 191 -2.66 -12.40 17.47
N TYR A 192 -1.45 -11.88 17.63
CA TYR A 192 -0.26 -12.68 17.90
C TYR A 192 0.18 -12.55 19.37
N GLY A 193 1.11 -13.40 19.79
CA GLY A 193 1.84 -13.14 21.03
C GLY A 193 2.74 -11.93 20.82
N VAL A 194 2.77 -10.98 21.74
CA VAL A 194 3.55 -9.74 21.56
C VAL A 194 4.46 -9.51 22.76
N VAL A 195 5.72 -9.20 22.48
CA VAL A 195 6.70 -8.74 23.48
C VAL A 195 7.08 -7.30 23.17
N LYS A 196 7.16 -6.47 24.21
CA LYS A 196 7.67 -5.10 24.11
C LYS A 196 9.10 -5.04 24.63
N LEU A 197 9.98 -4.44 23.85
CA LEU A 197 11.36 -4.14 24.19
C LEU A 197 11.46 -2.64 24.51
N ARG A 198 11.72 -2.31 25.77
CA ARG A 198 11.87 -0.92 26.21
C ARG A 198 13.33 -0.54 26.38
N ASN A 199 13.59 0.77 26.33
CA ASN A 199 14.94 1.32 26.50
C ASN A 199 15.95 0.84 25.44
N ILE A 200 15.48 0.57 24.21
CA ILE A 200 16.38 0.20 23.10
C ILE A 200 17.25 1.39 22.69
N PRO A 201 18.49 1.16 22.20
CA PRO A 201 19.25 2.19 21.51
C PRO A 201 18.50 2.81 20.33
N PHE A 202 18.70 4.11 20.07
CA PHE A 202 18.02 4.78 18.95
C PHE A 202 18.37 4.19 17.58
N ALA A 203 19.60 3.70 17.43
CA ALA A 203 20.11 3.10 16.21
C ALA A 203 19.83 1.59 16.10
N THR A 204 19.05 1.00 17.01
CA THR A 204 18.71 -0.43 16.99
C THR A 204 18.14 -0.84 15.64
N LYS A 205 18.69 -1.94 15.11
CA LYS A 205 18.29 -2.54 13.84
C LYS A 205 17.40 -3.74 14.07
N ARG A 206 16.54 -4.03 13.10
CA ARG A 206 15.71 -5.24 13.07
C ARG A 206 16.52 -6.53 13.31
N SER A 207 17.67 -6.67 12.65
CA SER A 207 18.51 -7.86 12.78
C SER A 207 19.06 -8.05 14.19
N GLU A 208 19.37 -6.95 14.90
CA GLU A 208 19.85 -6.99 16.28
C GLU A 208 18.74 -7.46 17.23
N VAL A 209 17.49 -7.00 17.01
CA VAL A 209 16.32 -7.46 17.77
C VAL A 209 16.09 -8.96 17.58
N ILE A 210 16.20 -9.46 16.34
CA ILE A 210 16.06 -10.89 16.05
C ILE A 210 17.19 -11.69 16.71
N ALA A 211 18.42 -11.20 16.63
CA ALA A 211 19.58 -11.84 17.26
C ALA A 211 19.45 -11.87 18.79
N PHE A 212 18.96 -10.78 19.38
CA PHE A 212 18.71 -10.64 20.82
C PHE A 212 17.73 -11.69 21.35
N LEU A 213 16.62 -11.94 20.64
CA LEU A 213 15.63 -12.95 21.04
C LEU A 213 16.13 -14.38 20.85
N GLY A 214 17.03 -14.58 19.89
CA GLY A 214 17.64 -15.86 19.54
C GLY A 214 16.80 -16.69 18.57
N ARG A 215 17.44 -17.66 17.91
CA ARG A 215 16.85 -18.49 16.84
C ARG A 215 15.63 -19.31 17.29
N ASN A 216 15.56 -19.67 18.57
CA ASN A 216 14.48 -20.49 19.13
C ASN A 216 13.30 -19.67 19.67
N SER A 217 13.24 -18.37 19.35
CA SER A 217 12.21 -17.47 19.88
C SER A 217 10.80 -17.69 19.31
N LYS A 218 10.63 -18.45 18.22
CA LYS A 218 9.31 -18.70 17.59
C LYS A 218 8.55 -17.42 17.19
N ILE A 219 9.31 -16.36 16.86
CA ILE A 219 8.78 -15.15 16.20
C ILE A 219 8.16 -15.50 14.84
N LEU A 220 7.29 -14.63 14.32
CA LEU A 220 6.70 -14.86 12.99
C LEU A 220 7.77 -14.88 11.89
N ASN A 221 7.37 -15.37 10.71
CA ASN A 221 8.27 -15.41 9.56
C ASN A 221 8.65 -14.00 9.09
N ASP A 222 9.82 -13.88 8.46
CA ASP A 222 10.30 -12.59 7.94
C ASP A 222 9.34 -11.92 6.96
N SER A 223 8.56 -12.71 6.19
CA SER A 223 7.52 -12.22 5.28
C SER A 223 6.36 -11.53 5.99
N ASP A 224 6.12 -11.86 7.25
CA ASP A 224 5.06 -11.29 8.09
C ASP A 224 5.52 -10.03 8.83
N GLU A 225 6.81 -9.70 8.74
CA GLU A 225 7.42 -8.50 9.32
C GLU A 225 7.21 -8.39 10.85
N PRO A 226 7.69 -9.38 11.65
CA PRO A 226 7.37 -9.51 13.08
C PRO A 226 7.93 -8.40 13.98
N VAL A 227 8.93 -7.64 13.53
CA VAL A 227 9.65 -6.66 14.35
C VAL A 227 9.19 -5.27 13.97
N HIS A 228 8.58 -4.57 14.92
CA HIS A 228 8.07 -3.22 14.77
C HIS A 228 8.85 -2.26 15.68
N ILE A 229 9.84 -1.56 15.14
CA ILE A 229 10.54 -0.53 15.88
C ILE A 229 9.78 0.79 15.71
N ILE A 230 9.17 1.27 16.80
CA ILE A 230 8.27 2.43 16.75
C ILE A 230 9.09 3.69 16.49
N MET A 231 8.58 4.52 15.58
CA MET A 231 9.10 5.84 15.27
C MET A 231 7.97 6.85 15.33
N GLU A 232 8.18 7.96 16.02
CA GLU A 232 7.28 9.10 15.95
C GLU A 232 7.42 9.77 14.58
N ARG A 233 6.37 9.76 13.75
CA ARG A 233 6.43 10.16 12.34
C ARG A 233 6.72 11.64 12.08
N VAL A 234 6.54 12.50 13.09
CA VAL A 234 6.77 13.96 12.99
C VAL A 234 8.20 14.34 13.36
N THR A 235 8.78 13.66 14.37
CA THR A 235 10.12 13.99 14.89
C THR A 235 11.20 13.03 14.41
N SER A 236 10.80 11.90 13.84
CA SER A 236 11.58 10.70 13.53
C SER A 236 12.30 10.04 14.69
N LYS A 237 11.93 10.38 15.93
CA LYS A 237 12.52 9.78 17.12
C LYS A 237 12.15 8.29 17.22
N THR A 238 13.16 7.46 17.38
CA THR A 238 13.02 6.05 17.75
C THR A 238 12.49 5.92 19.17
N MET A 239 11.45 5.10 19.34
CA MET A 239 10.85 4.76 20.63
C MET A 239 11.13 3.29 20.96
N ASP A 240 10.19 2.60 21.60
CA ASP A 240 10.30 1.18 21.94
C ASP A 240 10.13 0.29 20.69
N ALA A 241 10.46 -0.99 20.82
CA ALA A 241 10.17 -2.00 19.79
C ALA A 241 9.16 -3.03 20.28
N TYR A 242 8.41 -3.59 19.34
CA TYR A 242 7.54 -4.73 19.55
C TYR A 242 7.97 -5.88 18.66
N VAL A 243 7.80 -7.10 19.16
CA VAL A 243 8.03 -8.32 18.39
C VAL A 243 6.85 -9.25 18.51
N GLU A 244 6.38 -9.72 17.36
CA GLU A 244 5.27 -10.67 17.25
C GLU A 244 5.77 -12.12 17.19
N PHE A 245 5.07 -12.97 17.95
CA PHE A 245 5.31 -14.38 18.16
C PHE A 245 4.14 -15.19 17.63
N THR A 246 4.43 -16.43 17.20
CA THR A 246 3.41 -17.34 16.67
C THR A 246 2.26 -17.55 17.66
N THR A 247 2.57 -17.65 18.95
CA THR A 247 1.59 -17.82 20.02
C THR A 247 1.91 -16.93 21.23
N LEU A 248 0.90 -16.70 22.08
CA LEU A 248 1.09 -16.02 23.37
C LEU A 248 2.06 -16.78 24.29
N GLU A 249 2.00 -18.11 24.28
CA GLU A 249 2.86 -18.97 25.10
C GLU A 249 4.34 -18.80 24.71
N ASP A 250 4.66 -18.67 23.42
CA ASP A 250 6.02 -18.42 22.95
C ASP A 250 6.54 -17.04 23.42
N ALA A 251 5.67 -16.02 23.40
CA ALA A 251 6.00 -14.70 23.93
C ALA A 251 6.29 -14.76 25.45
N MET A 252 5.44 -15.46 26.23
CA MET A 252 5.65 -15.66 27.67
C MET A 252 6.99 -16.34 27.95
N LYS A 253 7.31 -17.43 27.24
CA LYS A 253 8.60 -18.13 27.36
C LYS A 253 9.80 -17.23 27.05
N ALA A 254 9.67 -16.32 26.10
CA ALA A 254 10.73 -15.36 25.78
C ALA A 254 10.98 -14.37 26.94
N VAL A 255 9.90 -13.88 27.58
CA VAL A 255 9.99 -12.99 28.75
C VAL A 255 10.53 -13.72 29.97
N GLU A 256 10.06 -14.94 30.25
CA GLU A 256 10.56 -15.77 31.36
C GLU A 256 12.05 -16.07 31.23
N ARG A 257 12.51 -16.41 30.02
CA ARG A 257 13.94 -16.61 29.73
C ARG A 257 14.75 -15.34 30.00
N HIS A 258 14.23 -14.18 29.60
CA HIS A 258 14.86 -12.90 29.88
C HIS A 258 14.95 -12.63 31.40
N HIS A 259 13.88 -12.90 32.14
CA HIS A 259 13.84 -12.69 33.58
C HIS A 259 14.82 -13.62 34.32
N LEU A 260 14.88 -14.90 33.96
CA LEU A 260 15.83 -15.86 34.52
C LEU A 260 17.29 -15.47 34.23
N ASN A 261 17.59 -15.02 33.01
CA ASN A 261 18.92 -14.51 32.67
C ASN A 261 19.28 -13.28 33.52
N SER A 262 18.32 -12.37 33.72
CA SER A 262 18.52 -11.18 34.54
C SER A 262 18.79 -11.54 36.01
N GLN A 263 18.05 -12.50 36.57
CA GLN A 263 18.26 -13.00 37.94
C GLN A 263 19.63 -13.68 38.12
N THR A 264 20.14 -14.35 37.09
CA THR A 264 21.47 -14.98 37.10
C THR A 264 22.61 -14.00 36.80
N GLY A 265 22.33 -12.69 36.82
CA GLY A 265 23.31 -11.63 36.60
C GLY A 265 23.68 -11.39 35.12
N ARG A 266 23.05 -12.11 34.19
CA ARG A 266 23.24 -11.92 32.74
C ARG A 266 22.23 -10.90 32.23
N LEU A 267 22.58 -9.62 32.34
CA LEU A 267 21.79 -8.52 31.78
C LEU A 267 21.69 -8.66 30.27
N SER A 268 20.46 -8.70 29.74
CA SER A 268 20.26 -8.75 28.30
C SER A 268 20.42 -7.35 27.72
N ARG A 269 21.31 -7.22 26.73
CA ARG A 269 21.70 -5.94 26.14
C ARG A 269 21.45 -5.92 24.64
N LEU A 270 21.07 -4.76 24.14
CA LEU A 270 21.15 -4.40 22.73
C LEU A 270 22.24 -3.34 22.61
N GLY A 271 23.35 -3.70 21.95
CA GLY A 271 24.56 -2.87 21.96
C GLY A 271 25.10 -2.68 23.37
N ASP A 272 25.22 -1.42 23.80
CA ASP A 272 25.70 -1.03 25.12
C ASP A 272 24.57 -0.90 26.16
N ARG A 273 23.30 -0.85 25.74
CA ARG A 273 22.16 -0.60 26.63
C ARG A 273 21.53 -1.88 27.19
N PRO A 274 21.27 -1.94 28.50
CA PRO A 274 20.36 -2.94 29.06
C PRO A 274 18.94 -2.67 28.57
N VAL A 275 18.28 -3.71 28.07
CA VAL A 275 16.93 -3.64 27.53
C VAL A 275 15.96 -4.34 28.46
N GLU A 276 14.80 -3.74 28.67
CA GLU A 276 13.70 -4.35 29.41
C GLU A 276 12.82 -5.12 28.43
N VAL A 277 12.45 -6.34 28.79
CA VAL A 277 11.62 -7.23 27.98
C VAL A 277 10.34 -7.51 28.76
N GLU A 278 9.22 -7.05 28.23
CA GLU A 278 7.91 -7.15 28.87
C GLU A 278 6.92 -7.89 27.97
N LEU A 279 6.06 -8.69 28.59
CA LEU A 279 4.91 -9.25 27.89
C LEU A 279 3.97 -8.10 27.51
N SER A 280 3.48 -8.10 26.27
CA SER A 280 2.61 -7.05 25.76
C SER A 280 1.43 -7.63 24.99
N SER A 281 0.68 -6.77 24.32
CA SER A 281 -0.51 -7.15 23.57
C SER A 281 -0.51 -6.53 22.18
N GLN A 282 -1.28 -7.13 21.28
CA GLN A 282 -1.56 -6.56 19.96
C GLN A 282 -2.17 -5.16 20.08
N ALA A 283 -3.05 -4.92 21.07
CA ALA A 283 -3.66 -3.61 21.31
C ALA A 283 -2.63 -2.53 21.67
N SER A 284 -1.63 -2.87 22.49
CA SER A 284 -0.54 -1.95 22.85
C SER A 284 0.33 -1.60 21.64
N LEU A 285 0.67 -2.59 20.81
CA LEU A 285 1.37 -2.39 19.54
C LEU A 285 0.58 -1.46 18.60
N MET A 286 -0.71 -1.73 18.40
CA MET A 286 -1.57 -0.92 17.53
C MET A 286 -1.70 0.52 18.02
N LYS A 287 -1.81 0.73 19.34
CA LYS A 287 -1.85 2.06 19.95
C LYS A 287 -0.57 2.85 19.68
N ASP A 288 0.60 2.22 19.80
CA ASP A 288 1.88 2.89 19.58
C ASP A 288 2.20 3.08 18.08
N LEU A 289 1.64 2.26 17.19
CA LEU A 289 1.75 2.43 15.73
C LEU A 289 0.84 3.54 15.19
N PHE A 290 -0.34 3.74 15.81
CA PHE A 290 -1.36 4.71 15.38
C PHE A 290 -1.74 5.65 16.54
N PRO A 291 -0.79 6.48 17.02
CA PRO A 291 -0.99 7.27 18.24
C PRO A 291 -2.02 8.41 18.10
N LEU A 292 -2.23 8.92 16.88
CA LEU A 292 -3.22 9.98 16.61
C LEU A 292 -4.64 9.45 16.47
N ALA A 293 -4.80 8.13 16.49
CA ALA A 293 -6.06 7.44 16.29
C ALA A 293 -6.92 7.46 17.57
N THR A 294 -7.43 8.65 17.88
CA THR A 294 -8.26 8.97 19.05
C THR A 294 -9.73 8.56 18.85
N GLY A 295 -10.57 8.65 19.88
CA GLY A 295 -12.00 8.31 19.77
C GLY A 295 -12.31 6.82 19.61
N MET A 296 -11.35 5.94 19.88
CA MET A 296 -11.53 4.50 19.88
C MET A 296 -10.61 3.83 20.92
N ARG A 297 -10.81 2.54 21.13
CA ARG A 297 -9.91 1.66 21.87
C ARG A 297 -9.51 0.47 21.00
N TRP A 298 -8.32 -0.07 21.22
CA TRP A 298 -7.87 -1.28 20.54
C TRP A 298 -8.24 -2.49 21.39
N ASP A 299 -8.99 -3.44 20.81
CA ASP A 299 -9.16 -4.80 21.31
C ASP A 299 -8.36 -5.75 20.40
N GLY A 300 -7.17 -6.12 20.84
CA GLY A 300 -6.17 -6.75 19.98
C GLY A 300 -5.83 -5.87 18.76
N ALA A 301 -5.92 -6.44 17.55
CA ALA A 301 -5.79 -5.72 16.28
C ALA A 301 -7.10 -5.04 15.82
N THR A 302 -8.19 -5.17 16.57
CA THR A 302 -9.51 -4.66 16.22
C THR A 302 -9.79 -3.32 16.88
N PRO A 303 -10.11 -2.25 16.13
CA PRO A 303 -10.53 -0.99 16.70
C PRO A 303 -12.00 -1.03 17.13
N GLU A 304 -12.29 -0.60 18.35
CA GLU A 304 -13.63 -0.40 18.89
C GLU A 304 -13.90 1.09 19.07
N PHE A 305 -14.81 1.63 18.26
CA PHE A 305 -15.09 3.06 18.20
C PHE A 305 -16.01 3.51 19.32
N LYS A 306 -15.68 4.65 19.93
CA LYS A 306 -16.58 5.30 20.88
C LYS A 306 -17.75 5.96 20.13
N PRO A 307 -18.93 6.09 20.78
CA PRO A 307 -19.99 6.93 20.27
C PRO A 307 -19.51 8.36 20.02
N PHE A 308 -20.11 9.03 19.05
CA PHE A 308 -19.76 10.41 18.74
C PHE A 308 -20.11 11.34 19.92
N ASN A 309 -19.11 12.04 20.44
CA ASN A 309 -19.26 13.02 21.51
C ASN A 309 -19.47 14.41 20.90
N HIS A 310 -20.68 14.97 21.05
CA HIS A 310 -21.00 16.31 20.56
C HIS A 310 -20.38 17.43 21.41
N ASN A 311 -20.13 17.18 22.70
CA ASN A 311 -19.61 18.19 23.63
C ASN A 311 -18.10 18.38 23.48
N GLU A 312 -17.39 17.31 23.11
CA GLU A 312 -15.93 17.33 22.95
C GLU A 312 -15.54 16.78 21.57
N PRO A 313 -15.79 17.53 20.48
CA PRO A 313 -15.57 17.03 19.12
C PRO A 313 -14.12 16.63 18.83
N TRP A 314 -13.16 17.19 19.57
CA TRP A 314 -11.74 16.88 19.44
C TRP A 314 -11.36 15.46 19.92
N GLU A 315 -12.20 14.83 20.75
CA GLU A 315 -11.98 13.45 21.21
C GLU A 315 -12.51 12.39 20.24
N ASN A 316 -13.29 12.79 19.24
CA ASN A 316 -13.84 11.87 18.25
C ASN A 316 -12.78 11.33 17.30
N PHE A 317 -13.08 10.17 16.70
CA PHE A 317 -12.19 9.55 15.72
C PHE A 317 -12.02 10.44 14.48
N LYS A 318 -10.76 10.77 14.14
CA LYS A 318 -10.40 11.60 12.98
C LYS A 318 -9.73 10.80 11.85
N GLY A 319 -9.29 9.58 12.14
CA GLY A 319 -8.51 8.76 11.23
C GLY A 319 -7.47 7.93 11.97
N PHE A 320 -6.95 6.90 11.31
CA PHE A 320 -5.85 6.10 11.82
C PHE A 320 -4.49 6.76 11.64
N ILE A 321 -4.36 7.53 10.56
CA ILE A 321 -3.15 8.24 10.17
C ILE A 321 -3.54 9.53 9.45
N SER A 322 -2.78 10.60 9.64
CA SER A 322 -3.00 11.87 8.93
C SER A 322 -2.12 11.99 7.67
N GLU A 323 -2.50 12.87 6.75
CA GLU A 323 -1.71 13.18 5.55
C GLU A 323 -0.38 13.84 5.93
N GLU A 324 -0.37 14.65 6.98
CA GLU A 324 0.83 15.28 7.52
C GLU A 324 1.81 14.24 8.10
N GLU A 325 1.32 13.20 8.78
CA GLU A 325 2.16 12.09 9.24
C GLU A 325 2.87 11.38 8.07
N MET A 326 2.18 11.20 6.94
CA MET A 326 2.74 10.59 5.73
C MET A 326 3.72 11.53 5.01
N THR A 327 3.39 12.82 4.93
CA THR A 327 4.28 13.84 4.38
C THR A 327 5.57 13.95 5.19
N MET A 328 5.48 14.00 6.53
CA MET A 328 6.64 14.07 7.41
C MET A 328 7.52 12.82 7.32
N LEU A 329 6.91 11.63 7.21
CA LEU A 329 7.64 10.38 7.00
C LEU A 329 8.54 10.44 5.75
N VAL A 330 8.06 11.00 4.65
CA VAL A 330 8.85 11.22 3.42
C VAL A 330 9.92 12.29 3.64
N LYS A 331 9.57 13.43 4.26
CA LYS A 331 10.50 14.55 4.49
C LYS A 331 11.70 14.17 5.35
N HIS A 332 11.53 13.22 6.26
CA HIS A 332 12.64 12.68 7.06
C HIS A 332 13.73 12.00 6.23
N VAL A 333 13.39 11.46 5.06
CA VAL A 333 14.33 10.85 4.10
C VAL A 333 14.81 11.85 3.05
N GLU A 334 13.91 12.69 2.55
CA GLU A 334 14.22 13.69 1.51
C GLU A 334 15.17 14.77 2.03
N VAL A 335 15.00 15.18 3.30
CA VAL A 335 15.73 16.28 3.92
C VAL A 335 16.37 15.83 5.25
N PRO A 336 17.33 14.88 5.21
CA PRO A 336 17.84 14.20 6.40
C PRO A 336 18.58 15.15 7.36
N HIS A 337 19.13 16.26 6.86
CA HIS A 337 19.81 17.27 7.68
C HIS A 337 18.85 18.04 8.61
N ARG A 338 17.53 18.01 8.33
CA ARG A 338 16.49 18.55 9.24
C ARG A 338 15.97 17.50 10.23
N SER A 339 16.46 16.26 10.15
CA SER A 339 15.95 15.10 10.87
C SER A 339 17.09 14.40 11.63
N PRO A 340 17.48 14.91 12.81
CA PRO A 340 18.69 14.45 13.51
C PRO A 340 18.65 12.95 13.85
N PHE A 341 17.46 12.40 14.14
CA PHE A 341 17.29 10.97 14.43
C PHE A 341 17.38 10.11 13.17
N SER A 342 16.68 10.48 12.09
CA SER A 342 16.76 9.77 10.80
C SER A 342 18.16 9.73 10.22
N LYS A 343 19.00 10.73 10.49
CA LYS A 343 20.41 10.72 10.06
C LYS A 343 21.20 9.54 10.64
N GLN A 344 20.87 9.11 11.87
CA GLN A 344 21.57 8.01 12.54
C GLN A 344 21.01 6.64 12.16
N CYS A 345 19.73 6.57 11.80
CA CYS A 345 19.03 5.36 11.39
C CYS A 345 18.21 5.60 10.10
N PRO A 346 18.87 5.79 8.95
CA PRO A 346 18.20 6.18 7.71
C PRO A 346 17.23 5.12 7.18
N GLN A 347 17.36 3.86 7.62
CA GLN A 347 16.43 2.77 7.32
C GLN A 347 15.06 2.92 8.00
N ARG A 348 14.98 3.68 9.11
CA ARG A 348 13.82 3.66 10.00
C ARG A 348 12.52 4.16 9.36
N PRO A 349 12.51 5.24 8.55
CA PRO A 349 11.28 5.66 7.87
C PRO A 349 10.68 4.56 6.98
N PHE A 350 11.52 3.75 6.33
CA PHE A 350 11.08 2.62 5.52
C PHE A 350 10.52 1.47 6.36
N GLU A 351 11.15 1.16 7.51
CA GLU A 351 10.64 0.16 8.46
C GLU A 351 9.32 0.61 9.10
N CYS A 352 9.16 1.92 9.36
CA CYS A 352 7.93 2.53 9.81
C CYS A 352 6.82 2.42 8.76
N LEU A 353 7.14 2.67 7.48
CA LEU A 353 6.22 2.46 6.36
C LEU A 353 5.79 0.99 6.27
N ILE A 354 6.73 0.04 6.33
CA ILE A 354 6.42 -1.40 6.31
C ILE A 354 5.45 -1.78 7.43
N SER A 355 5.74 -1.36 8.66
CA SER A 355 4.86 -1.61 9.81
C SER A 355 3.49 -0.97 9.63
N THR A 356 3.45 0.25 9.08
CA THR A 356 2.20 0.95 8.74
C THR A 356 1.40 0.14 7.72
N LEU A 357 1.97 -0.22 6.56
CA LEU A 357 1.27 -0.97 5.52
C LEU A 357 0.73 -2.33 6.00
N LYS A 358 1.51 -3.04 6.83
CA LYS A 358 1.18 -4.37 7.36
C LYS A 358 0.12 -4.33 8.47
N LYS A 359 0.12 -3.29 9.30
CA LYS A 359 -0.74 -3.19 10.49
C LYS A 359 -1.91 -2.23 10.33
N PHE A 360 -1.93 -1.40 9.30
CA PHE A 360 -3.06 -0.50 9.05
C PHE A 360 -4.35 -1.32 8.90
N PRO A 361 -5.45 -0.96 9.61
CA PRO A 361 -6.66 -1.77 9.68
C PRO A 361 -7.53 -1.60 8.43
N TRP A 362 -7.00 -2.01 7.27
CA TRP A 362 -7.62 -1.81 5.95
C TRP A 362 -9.05 -2.36 5.84
N TYR A 363 -9.40 -3.38 6.62
CA TYR A 363 -10.75 -3.97 6.64
C TYR A 363 -11.84 -3.05 7.19
N VAL A 364 -11.48 -1.98 7.91
CA VAL A 364 -12.40 -0.98 8.44
C VAL A 364 -12.68 0.10 7.40
N THR A 365 -13.16 -0.33 6.23
CA THR A 365 -13.27 0.51 5.04
C THR A 365 -14.33 1.61 5.17
N ASP A 366 -15.23 1.53 6.14
CA ASP A 366 -16.19 2.57 6.52
C ASP A 366 -15.55 3.74 7.29
N ARG A 367 -14.29 3.59 7.71
CA ARG A 367 -13.53 4.59 8.48
C ARG A 367 -12.26 5.08 7.77
N ILE A 368 -12.03 4.60 6.55
CA ILE A 368 -10.87 4.96 5.74
C ILE A 368 -11.36 5.71 4.51
N THR A 369 -10.88 6.93 4.32
CA THR A 369 -11.24 7.74 3.15
C THR A 369 -10.33 7.49 1.95
N ILE A 370 -10.79 7.88 0.77
CA ILE A 370 -10.00 7.86 -0.46
C ILE A 370 -8.72 8.70 -0.30
N SER A 371 -8.82 9.89 0.29
CA SER A 371 -7.66 10.76 0.55
C SER A 371 -6.67 10.12 1.53
N GLN A 372 -7.13 9.52 2.64
CA GLN A 372 -6.23 8.84 3.59
C GLN A 372 -5.45 7.69 2.93
N ARG A 373 -6.13 6.87 2.14
CA ARG A 373 -5.45 5.82 1.37
C ARG A 373 -4.45 6.42 0.39
N ARG A 374 -4.81 7.50 -0.31
CA ARG A 374 -3.92 8.18 -1.26
C ARG A 374 -2.65 8.67 -0.58
N ALA A 375 -2.75 9.30 0.59
CA ALA A 375 -1.57 9.77 1.34
C ALA A 375 -0.59 8.62 1.68
N VAL A 376 -1.10 7.46 2.09
CA VAL A 376 -0.27 6.27 2.36
C VAL A 376 0.37 5.73 1.07
N PHE A 377 -0.37 5.74 -0.04
CA PHE A 377 0.13 5.29 -1.35
C PHE A 377 1.22 6.23 -1.90
N GLU A 378 1.00 7.55 -1.88
CA GLU A 378 1.97 8.55 -2.34
C GLU A 378 3.27 8.47 -1.54
N ALA A 379 3.17 8.41 -0.20
CA ALA A 379 4.34 8.22 0.65
C ALA A 379 5.09 6.92 0.35
N THR A 380 4.37 5.85 0.00
CA THR A 380 4.99 4.57 -0.44
C THR A 380 5.79 4.76 -1.73
N CYS A 381 5.20 5.40 -2.73
CA CYS A 381 5.84 5.68 -4.01
C CYS A 381 7.09 6.56 -3.85
N ASP A 382 7.00 7.62 -3.06
CA ASP A 382 8.12 8.53 -2.83
C ASP A 382 9.27 7.88 -2.06
N LEU A 383 8.95 7.11 -1.01
CA LEU A 383 9.95 6.34 -0.28
C LEU A 383 10.62 5.27 -1.17
N LEU A 384 9.87 4.58 -2.04
CA LEU A 384 10.47 3.65 -3.00
C LEU A 384 11.47 4.34 -3.94
N ARG A 385 11.11 5.51 -4.49
CA ARG A 385 12.00 6.30 -5.35
C ARG A 385 13.25 6.77 -4.61
N LEU A 386 13.08 7.27 -3.38
CA LEU A 386 14.18 7.74 -2.55
C LEU A 386 15.13 6.59 -2.16
N LEU A 387 14.60 5.42 -1.81
CA LEU A 387 15.39 4.24 -1.46
C LEU A 387 16.15 3.71 -2.68
N SER A 388 15.48 3.59 -3.83
CA SER A 388 16.10 3.19 -5.09
C SER A 388 17.25 4.13 -5.48
N GLY A 389 17.03 5.44 -5.39
CA GLY A 389 18.07 6.44 -5.64
C GLY A 389 19.24 6.36 -4.66
N SER A 390 18.98 6.03 -3.39
CA SER A 390 20.01 5.89 -2.35
C SER A 390 20.86 4.64 -2.54
N ILE A 391 20.24 3.53 -2.98
CA ILE A 391 20.93 2.29 -3.36
C ILE A 391 21.80 2.52 -4.60
N TYR A 392 21.27 3.18 -5.62
CA TYR A 392 22.02 3.51 -6.84
C TYR A 392 23.25 4.37 -6.55
N ARG A 393 23.10 5.39 -5.69
CA ARG A 393 24.22 6.25 -5.25
C ARG A 393 25.14 5.59 -4.23
N ASN A 394 24.82 4.39 -3.76
CA ASN A 394 25.55 3.66 -2.72
C ASN A 394 25.82 4.52 -1.47
N SER A 395 24.83 5.31 -1.04
CA SER A 395 25.02 6.33 0.02
C SER A 395 25.18 5.73 1.42
N ASP A 396 24.51 4.60 1.69
CA ASP A 396 24.64 3.83 2.92
C ASP A 396 24.34 2.35 2.63
N PRO A 397 25.30 1.58 2.10
CA PRO A 397 25.08 0.18 1.71
C PRO A 397 24.72 -0.74 2.88
N ILE A 398 24.99 -0.34 4.11
CA ILE A 398 24.72 -1.16 5.29
C ILE A 398 23.24 -1.06 5.65
N ASN A 399 22.69 0.16 5.69
CA ASN A 399 21.33 0.39 6.17
C ASN A 399 20.31 0.57 5.02
N LEU A 400 20.71 1.21 3.92
CA LEU A 400 19.87 1.47 2.74
C LEU A 400 20.24 0.50 1.61
N ASN A 401 19.81 -0.75 1.78
CA ASN A 401 20.22 -1.86 0.92
C ASN A 401 19.06 -2.50 0.16
N THR A 402 19.40 -3.36 -0.80
CA THR A 402 18.43 -4.09 -1.64
C THR A 402 17.47 -4.96 -0.82
N GLN A 403 17.89 -5.46 0.35
CA GLN A 403 17.01 -6.26 1.20
C GLN A 403 15.88 -5.40 1.79
N LEU A 404 16.19 -4.19 2.27
CA LEU A 404 15.17 -3.24 2.70
C LEU A 404 14.24 -2.87 1.55
N TYR A 405 14.79 -2.61 0.35
CA TYR A 405 13.99 -2.29 -0.83
C TYR A 405 12.99 -3.38 -1.18
N LYS A 406 13.43 -4.65 -1.23
CA LYS A 406 12.56 -5.81 -1.46
C LYS A 406 11.46 -5.94 -0.41
N ARG A 407 11.76 -5.66 0.86
CA ARG A 407 10.76 -5.68 1.96
C ARG A 407 9.69 -4.61 1.79
N VAL A 408 10.08 -3.38 1.41
CA VAL A 408 9.13 -2.30 1.11
C VAL A 408 8.24 -2.69 -0.07
N ILE A 409 8.83 -3.21 -1.16
CA ILE A 409 8.08 -3.68 -2.34
C ILE A 409 7.08 -4.77 -1.97
N ALA A 410 7.53 -5.83 -1.28
CA ALA A 410 6.68 -6.95 -0.91
C ALA A 410 5.52 -6.50 -0.02
N SER A 411 5.77 -5.57 0.91
CA SER A 411 4.75 -5.00 1.79
C SER A 411 3.74 -4.13 1.03
N ALA A 412 4.21 -3.33 0.07
CA ALA A 412 3.37 -2.47 -0.77
C ALA A 412 2.50 -3.28 -1.75
N MET A 413 3.09 -4.25 -2.46
CA MET A 413 2.37 -5.10 -3.42
C MET A 413 1.36 -6.03 -2.73
N SER A 414 1.65 -6.46 -1.50
CA SER A 414 0.74 -7.28 -0.68
C SER A 414 -0.26 -6.45 0.13
N CYS A 415 -0.21 -5.12 0.06
CA CYS A 415 -1.11 -4.23 0.80
C CYS A 415 -2.57 -4.45 0.34
N PRO A 416 -3.51 -4.83 1.23
CA PRO A 416 -4.90 -5.06 0.84
C PRO A 416 -5.64 -3.75 0.56
N GLY A 417 -5.17 -2.62 1.10
CA GLY A 417 -5.76 -1.30 0.87
C GLY A 417 -5.54 -0.74 -0.54
N PHE A 418 -4.46 -1.14 -1.20
CA PHE A 418 -4.09 -0.63 -2.52
C PHE A 418 -4.91 -1.31 -3.63
N SER A 419 -5.49 -0.48 -4.50
CA SER A 419 -6.21 -0.96 -5.68
C SER A 419 -5.25 -1.64 -6.68
N PRO A 420 -5.76 -2.43 -7.64
CA PRO A 420 -4.93 -2.96 -8.72
C PRO A 420 -4.12 -1.87 -9.43
N MET A 421 -4.74 -0.71 -9.73
CA MET A 421 -4.06 0.43 -10.33
C MET A 421 -2.90 0.98 -9.48
N MET A 422 -3.09 1.10 -8.16
CA MET A 422 -2.03 1.56 -7.25
C MET A 422 -0.85 0.58 -7.25
N LYS A 423 -1.14 -0.72 -7.25
CA LYS A 423 -0.12 -1.76 -7.30
C LYS A 423 0.61 -1.80 -8.64
N ASP A 424 -0.09 -1.54 -9.76
CA ASP A 424 0.54 -1.32 -11.06
C ASP A 424 1.50 -0.13 -11.04
N GLY A 425 1.09 1.00 -10.44
CA GLY A 425 1.97 2.16 -10.25
C GLY A 425 3.25 1.83 -9.48
N ILE A 426 3.16 1.01 -8.43
CA ILE A 426 4.33 0.49 -7.70
C ILE A 426 5.17 -0.42 -8.59
N ALA A 427 4.54 -1.36 -9.30
CA ALA A 427 5.21 -2.29 -10.22
C ALA A 427 6.00 -1.53 -11.30
N TYR A 428 5.42 -0.45 -11.83
CA TYR A 428 6.09 0.45 -12.77
C TYR A 428 7.31 1.14 -12.15
N ILE A 429 7.17 1.75 -10.96
CA ILE A 429 8.27 2.45 -10.26
C ILE A 429 9.47 1.52 -10.05
N VAL A 430 9.23 0.25 -9.75
CA VAL A 430 10.29 -0.71 -9.41
C VAL A 430 10.71 -1.60 -10.58
N ASN A 431 10.19 -1.33 -11.78
CA ASN A 431 10.43 -2.11 -13.00
C ASN A 431 10.15 -3.61 -12.82
N MET A 432 9.01 -3.93 -12.21
CA MET A 432 8.60 -5.29 -11.88
C MET A 432 8.14 -6.07 -13.13
N SER A 433 8.68 -7.27 -13.33
CA SER A 433 8.27 -8.14 -14.45
C SER A 433 6.82 -8.60 -14.33
N GLY A 434 6.14 -8.86 -15.45
CA GLY A 434 4.75 -9.35 -15.44
C GLY A 434 4.58 -10.70 -14.72
N LEU A 435 5.62 -11.56 -14.65
CA LEU A 435 5.57 -12.79 -13.85
C LEU A 435 5.54 -12.50 -12.35
N GLU A 436 6.32 -11.52 -11.90
CA GLU A 436 6.37 -11.10 -10.51
C GLU A 436 5.10 -10.35 -10.11
N GLN A 437 4.56 -9.50 -10.97
CA GLN A 437 3.25 -8.88 -10.72
C GLN A 437 2.14 -9.92 -10.52
N ARG A 438 2.15 -10.99 -11.33
CA ARG A 438 1.22 -12.13 -11.19
C ARG A 438 1.41 -12.89 -9.88
N SER A 439 2.62 -13.01 -9.35
CA SER A 439 2.85 -13.68 -8.06
C SER A 439 2.24 -12.89 -6.88
N PHE A 440 2.03 -11.58 -7.04
CA PHE A 440 1.26 -10.73 -6.14
C PHE A 440 -0.25 -10.70 -6.43
N GLY A 441 -0.74 -11.54 -7.35
CA GLY A 441 -2.16 -11.64 -7.70
C GLY A 441 -2.69 -10.45 -8.51
N GLN A 442 -1.82 -9.71 -9.21
CA GLN A 442 -2.28 -8.66 -10.13
C GLN A 442 -3.08 -9.24 -11.30
N PRO A 443 -4.15 -8.56 -11.75
CA PRO A 443 -4.83 -8.90 -12.99
C PRO A 443 -3.94 -8.60 -14.19
N ARG A 444 -4.30 -9.12 -15.38
CA ARG A 444 -3.47 -9.01 -16.59
C ARG A 444 -3.23 -7.56 -17.04
N PHE A 445 -4.24 -6.72 -16.87
CA PHE A 445 -4.25 -5.32 -17.29
C PHE A 445 -4.53 -4.41 -16.09
N ALA A 446 -3.71 -4.52 -15.04
CA ALA A 446 -3.91 -3.77 -13.79
C ALA A 446 -3.90 -2.24 -14.00
N GLU A 447 -3.14 -1.77 -14.99
CA GLU A 447 -3.06 -0.39 -15.46
C GLU A 447 -4.39 0.15 -16.02
N CYS A 448 -5.34 -0.74 -16.34
CA CYS A 448 -6.66 -0.41 -16.87
C CYS A 448 -7.76 -0.44 -15.80
N TRP A 449 -7.41 -0.54 -14.50
CA TRP A 449 -8.36 -0.54 -13.37
C TRP A 449 -8.56 0.86 -12.76
N ARG A 450 -8.49 1.91 -13.58
CA ARG A 450 -8.38 3.31 -13.14
C ARG A 450 -9.59 3.83 -12.36
N HIS A 451 -10.76 3.23 -12.58
CA HIS A 451 -12.05 3.65 -11.98
C HIS A 451 -12.55 2.67 -10.92
N GLN A 452 -11.74 1.67 -10.57
CA GLN A 452 -12.02 0.71 -9.51
C GLN A 452 -11.20 1.10 -8.28
N TYR A 453 -11.82 1.89 -7.42
CA TYR A 453 -11.25 2.37 -6.19
C TYR A 453 -11.43 1.39 -5.04
N ALA A 454 -12.40 0.49 -5.05
CA ALA A 454 -12.59 -0.49 -3.98
C ALA A 454 -12.60 -1.94 -4.47
N LEU A 455 -13.06 -2.18 -5.70
CA LEU A 455 -13.05 -3.49 -6.31
C LEU A 455 -11.63 -3.99 -6.59
N ALA A 456 -11.42 -5.27 -6.30
CA ALA A 456 -10.23 -6.03 -6.64
C ALA A 456 -10.61 -7.42 -7.17
N PRO A 457 -9.71 -8.09 -7.93
CA PRO A 457 -9.89 -9.48 -8.29
C PRO A 457 -10.02 -10.37 -7.05
N LYS A 458 -11.01 -11.25 -7.05
CA LYS A 458 -11.19 -12.26 -6.01
C LYS A 458 -10.06 -13.29 -6.08
N PRO A 459 -9.35 -13.56 -4.98
CA PRO A 459 -8.29 -14.58 -4.96
C PRO A 459 -8.80 -15.95 -5.42
N GLY A 460 -8.02 -16.63 -6.25
CA GLY A 460 -8.32 -17.97 -6.75
C GLY A 460 -9.32 -18.04 -7.92
N ILE A 461 -9.85 -16.91 -8.39
CA ILE A 461 -10.65 -16.88 -9.61
C ILE A 461 -9.74 -17.00 -10.84
N PRO A 462 -10.05 -17.89 -11.80
CA PRO A 462 -9.34 -17.96 -13.07
C PRO A 462 -9.37 -16.62 -13.82
N LEU A 463 -8.24 -16.23 -14.41
CA LEU A 463 -8.11 -14.93 -15.09
C LEU A 463 -9.10 -14.78 -16.25
N ASP A 464 -9.38 -15.85 -16.99
CA ASP A 464 -10.34 -15.84 -18.09
C ASP A 464 -11.78 -15.58 -17.63
N VAL A 465 -12.16 -16.04 -16.43
CA VAL A 465 -13.45 -15.68 -15.81
C VAL A 465 -13.49 -14.19 -15.50
N LEU A 466 -12.44 -13.65 -14.88
CA LEU A 466 -12.33 -12.22 -14.59
C LEU A 466 -12.44 -11.37 -15.87
N GLU A 467 -11.67 -11.69 -16.90
CA GLU A 467 -11.69 -11.01 -18.19
C GLU A 467 -13.07 -11.10 -18.86
N TRP A 468 -13.75 -12.24 -18.74
CA TRP A 468 -15.10 -12.42 -19.28
C TRP A 468 -16.12 -11.48 -18.62
N TYR A 469 -16.11 -11.35 -17.28
CA TYR A 469 -17.00 -10.38 -16.61
C TYR A 469 -16.68 -8.94 -17.01
N ILE A 470 -15.41 -8.57 -17.11
CA ILE A 470 -15.00 -7.23 -17.54
C ILE A 470 -15.48 -6.97 -18.98
N ALA A 471 -15.35 -7.95 -19.88
CA ALA A 471 -15.84 -7.84 -21.25
C ALA A 471 -17.37 -7.64 -21.31
N ILE A 472 -18.13 -8.42 -20.54
CA ILE A 472 -19.60 -8.29 -20.46
C ILE A 472 -19.99 -6.90 -19.92
N ILE A 473 -19.34 -6.42 -18.87
CA ILE A 473 -19.57 -5.09 -18.30
C ILE A 473 -19.24 -3.99 -19.31
N ARG A 474 -18.10 -4.10 -19.99
CA ARG A 474 -17.69 -3.17 -21.05
C ARG A 474 -18.71 -3.13 -22.18
N GLU A 475 -19.11 -4.28 -22.71
CA GLU A 475 -20.03 -4.38 -23.85
C GLU A 475 -21.40 -3.80 -23.51
N GLN A 476 -21.95 -4.13 -22.35
CA GLN A 476 -23.24 -3.60 -21.93
C GLN A 476 -23.19 -2.11 -21.66
N SER A 477 -22.19 -1.62 -20.92
CA SER A 477 -22.05 -0.19 -20.67
C SER A 477 -21.85 0.62 -21.96
N HIS A 478 -21.18 0.04 -22.96
CA HIS A 478 -21.07 0.63 -24.29
C HIS A 478 -22.42 0.71 -25.00
N ARG A 479 -23.20 -0.38 -25.00
CA ARG A 479 -24.57 -0.39 -25.56
C ARG A 479 -25.45 0.64 -24.87
N ASP A 480 -25.39 0.75 -23.55
CA ASP A 480 -26.17 1.70 -22.76
C ASP A 480 -25.86 3.16 -23.15
N VAL A 481 -24.58 3.51 -23.36
CA VAL A 481 -24.19 4.86 -23.80
C VAL A 481 -24.61 5.10 -25.26
N MET A 482 -24.45 4.12 -26.14
CA MET A 482 -24.87 4.20 -27.54
C MET A 482 -26.40 4.23 -27.70
N GLY A 483 -27.17 3.80 -26.70
CA GLY A 483 -28.62 3.96 -26.67
C GLY A 483 -29.10 5.36 -26.27
N ARG A 484 -28.22 6.22 -25.72
CA ARG A 484 -28.60 7.57 -25.24
C ARG A 484 -28.84 8.55 -26.41
N PRO A 485 -29.69 9.58 -26.24
CA PRO A 485 -29.81 10.69 -27.19
C PRO A 485 -28.45 11.33 -27.48
N LEU A 486 -28.24 11.81 -28.71
CA LEU A 486 -26.94 12.30 -29.20
C LEU A 486 -26.29 13.31 -28.24
N SER A 487 -27.03 14.31 -27.76
CA SER A 487 -26.49 15.33 -26.84
C SER A 487 -25.93 14.75 -25.53
N LYS A 488 -26.62 13.76 -24.94
CA LYS A 488 -26.16 13.10 -23.71
C LYS A 488 -25.03 12.11 -23.98
N ARG A 489 -25.02 11.51 -25.17
CA ARG A 489 -23.97 10.57 -25.61
C ARG A 489 -22.65 11.30 -25.83
N THR A 490 -22.66 12.40 -26.59
CA THR A 490 -21.46 13.19 -26.92
C THR A 490 -20.72 13.60 -25.65
N VAL A 491 -21.42 14.13 -24.64
CA VAL A 491 -20.81 14.54 -23.36
C VAL A 491 -20.10 13.37 -22.65
N VAL A 492 -20.67 12.17 -22.69
CA VAL A 492 -20.06 10.98 -22.06
C VAL A 492 -18.89 10.46 -22.90
N GLN A 493 -18.98 10.54 -24.23
CA GLN A 493 -17.92 10.12 -25.15
C GLN A 493 -16.71 11.03 -25.06
N GLU A 494 -16.89 12.35 -25.05
CA GLU A 494 -15.82 13.34 -24.85
C GLU A 494 -15.09 13.10 -23.53
N LYS A 495 -15.82 12.86 -22.44
CA LYS A 495 -15.22 12.47 -21.16
C LYS A 495 -14.50 11.12 -21.22
N GLY A 496 -14.98 10.21 -22.06
CA GLY A 496 -14.35 8.92 -22.30
C GLY A 496 -12.98 9.02 -22.97
N GLU A 497 -12.70 10.07 -23.76
CA GLU A 497 -11.38 10.26 -24.39
C GLU A 497 -10.25 10.42 -23.38
N ALA A 498 -10.57 10.85 -22.15
CA ALA A 498 -9.60 11.01 -21.06
C ALA A 498 -9.29 9.71 -20.31
N THR A 499 -9.82 8.56 -20.73
CA THR A 499 -9.59 7.28 -20.05
C THR A 499 -9.56 6.08 -21.02
N ASP A 500 -9.04 4.95 -20.56
CA ASP A 500 -9.08 3.72 -21.33
C ASP A 500 -10.49 3.09 -21.30
N MET A 501 -10.86 2.41 -22.38
CA MET A 501 -12.18 1.78 -22.53
C MET A 501 -12.18 0.31 -22.11
N TYR A 502 -11.21 -0.14 -21.30
CA TYR A 502 -11.09 -1.55 -20.93
C TYR A 502 -12.32 -2.05 -20.16
N TRP A 503 -12.86 -1.22 -19.26
CA TRP A 503 -14.14 -1.41 -18.57
C TRP A 503 -15.34 -0.74 -19.27
N GLY A 504 -15.13 -0.18 -20.46
CA GLY A 504 -16.12 0.61 -21.18
C GLY A 504 -16.55 1.86 -20.39
N TYR A 505 -17.86 2.11 -20.34
CA TYR A 505 -18.43 3.25 -19.62
C TYR A 505 -18.88 2.90 -18.20
N PHE A 506 -18.31 1.87 -17.58
CA PHE A 506 -18.55 1.54 -16.16
C PHE A 506 -18.43 2.76 -15.24
N TRP A 507 -17.39 3.58 -15.44
CA TRP A 507 -17.17 4.81 -14.67
C TRP A 507 -18.35 5.79 -14.75
N ALA A 508 -19.05 5.82 -15.89
CA ALA A 508 -20.21 6.69 -16.09
C ALA A 508 -21.47 6.15 -15.40
N GLU A 509 -21.56 4.82 -15.21
CA GLU A 509 -22.62 4.18 -14.42
C GLU A 509 -22.40 4.39 -12.91
N VAL A 510 -21.16 4.28 -12.45
CA VAL A 510 -20.80 4.55 -11.05
C VAL A 510 -21.05 6.02 -10.71
N GLY A 511 -20.62 6.94 -11.59
CA GLY A 511 -20.96 8.35 -11.47
C GLY A 511 -20.34 9.06 -10.26
N TYR A 512 -19.07 8.80 -9.97
CA TYR A 512 -18.37 9.48 -8.88
C TYR A 512 -18.46 11.02 -8.99
N SER A 513 -18.87 11.67 -7.90
CA SER A 513 -18.84 13.13 -7.76
C SER A 513 -17.41 13.60 -7.49
N MET A 514 -16.73 14.16 -8.49
CA MET A 514 -15.35 14.63 -8.35
C MET A 514 -15.21 15.83 -7.39
N GLY A 515 -14.04 15.99 -6.78
CA GLY A 515 -13.71 17.08 -5.85
C GLY A 515 -13.66 16.64 -4.37
N PRO A 516 -13.79 17.57 -3.40
CA PRO A 516 -13.62 17.27 -1.97
C PRO A 516 -14.55 16.18 -1.42
N GLN A 517 -15.72 16.01 -2.04
CA GLN A 517 -16.66 14.94 -1.69
C GLN A 517 -16.11 13.54 -2.02
N PHE A 518 -15.35 13.42 -3.10
CA PHE A 518 -14.69 12.16 -3.46
C PHE A 518 -13.54 11.84 -2.51
N ASP A 519 -12.74 12.85 -2.13
CA ASP A 519 -11.62 12.65 -1.22
C ASP A 519 -12.07 12.22 0.19
N THR A 520 -13.24 12.68 0.62
CA THR A 520 -13.86 12.32 1.90
C THR A 520 -14.72 11.05 1.83
N MET A 521 -14.98 10.52 0.63
CA MET A 521 -15.67 9.26 0.46
C MET A 521 -14.88 8.13 1.11
N THR A 522 -15.59 7.28 1.85
CA THR A 522 -14.99 6.09 2.47
C THR A 522 -14.80 4.98 1.45
N LEU A 523 -13.85 4.07 1.70
CA LEU A 523 -13.64 2.90 0.87
C LEU A 523 -14.90 2.01 0.80
N ALA A 524 -15.69 1.93 1.87
CA ALA A 524 -16.97 1.23 1.88
C ALA A 524 -18.02 1.87 0.96
N GLN A 525 -18.10 3.20 0.94
CA GLN A 525 -19.00 3.93 0.04
C GLN A 525 -18.60 3.75 -1.43
N ALA A 526 -17.30 3.78 -1.72
CA ALA A 526 -16.78 3.46 -3.04
C ALA A 526 -17.13 2.01 -3.46
N ALA A 527 -16.92 1.04 -2.56
CA ALA A 527 -17.27 -0.36 -2.79
C ALA A 527 -18.76 -0.54 -3.09
N TYR A 528 -19.62 0.12 -2.31
CA TYR A 528 -21.07 0.10 -2.52
C TYR A 528 -21.45 0.67 -3.88
N ALA A 529 -20.90 1.82 -4.26
CA ALA A 529 -21.17 2.46 -5.55
C ALA A 529 -20.73 1.58 -6.72
N GLU A 530 -19.54 1.00 -6.64
CA GLU A 530 -18.96 0.12 -7.68
C GLU A 530 -19.74 -1.19 -7.80
N LEU A 531 -20.00 -1.90 -6.70
CA LEU A 531 -20.76 -3.15 -6.71
C LEU A 531 -22.19 -2.94 -7.22
N THR A 532 -22.83 -1.86 -6.79
CA THR A 532 -24.18 -1.51 -7.27
C THR A 532 -24.18 -1.23 -8.78
N ALA A 533 -23.15 -0.55 -9.30
CA ALA A 533 -23.02 -0.34 -10.75
C ALA A 533 -22.80 -1.66 -11.50
N VAL A 534 -21.95 -2.56 -10.98
CA VAL A 534 -21.77 -3.90 -11.55
C VAL A 534 -23.09 -4.66 -11.58
N GLU A 535 -23.81 -4.73 -10.46
CA GLU A 535 -25.10 -5.42 -10.36
C GLU A 535 -26.13 -4.86 -11.35
N ARG A 536 -26.24 -3.54 -11.47
CA ARG A 536 -27.15 -2.90 -12.44
C ARG A 536 -26.81 -3.24 -13.89
N ILE A 537 -25.52 -3.22 -14.25
CA ILE A 537 -25.06 -3.56 -15.59
C ILE A 537 -25.35 -5.02 -15.88
N LEU A 538 -24.93 -5.94 -15.00
CA LEU A 538 -25.16 -7.37 -15.17
C LEU A 538 -26.65 -7.72 -15.16
N GLY A 539 -27.46 -7.01 -14.37
CA GLY A 539 -28.91 -7.12 -14.38
C GLY A 539 -29.51 -6.84 -15.76
N ARG A 540 -28.99 -5.84 -16.49
CA ARG A 540 -29.42 -5.57 -17.87
C ARG A 540 -28.92 -6.62 -18.87
N VAL A 541 -27.76 -7.22 -18.65
CA VAL A 541 -27.23 -8.29 -19.50
C VAL A 541 -28.05 -9.57 -19.39
N PHE A 542 -28.37 -9.98 -18.16
CA PHE A 542 -28.90 -11.32 -17.89
C PHE A 542 -30.43 -11.37 -17.65
N SER A 543 -31.12 -10.23 -17.72
CA SER A 543 -32.59 -10.17 -17.67
C SER A 543 -33.25 -10.09 -19.06
N GLY A 544 -32.43 -10.16 -20.13
CA GLY A 544 -32.86 -10.07 -21.53
C GLY A 544 -33.11 -11.40 -22.21
#